data_AF-A0A4Q9WC96-F1
#
_entry.id   AF-A0A4Q9WC96-F1
#
_cell.length_a   1.000
_cell.length_b   1.000
_cell.length_c   1.000
_cell.angle_alpha   90.00
_cell.angle_beta   90.00
_cell.angle_gamma   90.00
#
_symmetry.space_group_name_H-M   'P 1'
#
loop_
_entity.id
_entity.type
_entity.pdbx_description
1 polymer ?
#
loop_
_entity_poly.entity_id
_entity_poly.type
_entity_poly.pdbx_seq_one_letter_code
_entity_poly.pdbx_strand_id
1 'polypeptide(L)'
;MLGTFMEILKIITPVLLASAVIATQYLLSRTGKKRFGLIIPIITLAVIVYMHITGILGLKLIGTILLTIIAELFLLGQWVSAQEDRKKKHAENESKDLKL
;
A
#
# COMPACT_ATOMS: atom_id res chain seq x y z
N MET A 1 17.63 29.88 0.79
CA MET A 1 16.41 29.46 0.06
C MET A 1 16.48 28.03 -0.47
N LEU A 2 17.56 27.60 -1.17
CA LEU A 2 17.65 26.24 -1.72
C LEU A 2 17.66 25.13 -0.64
N GLY A 3 18.33 25.35 0.49
CA GLY A 3 18.39 24.38 1.60
C GLY A 3 17.04 24.10 2.24
N THR A 4 16.27 25.14 2.56
CA THR A 4 14.91 25.03 3.12
C THR A 4 13.95 24.30 2.18
N PHE A 5 14.09 24.51 0.88
CA PHE A 5 13.29 23.79 -0.12
C PHE A 5 13.59 22.28 -0.14
N MET A 6 14.87 21.90 -0.10
CA MET A 6 15.28 20.50 -0.05
C MET A 6 14.85 19.80 1.24
N GLU A 7 14.86 20.51 2.37
CA GLU A 7 14.34 20.01 3.66
C GLU A 7 12.84 19.69 3.56
N ILE A 8 12.04 20.59 2.99
CA ILE A 8 10.61 20.39 2.78
C ILE A 8 10.35 19.17 1.88
N LEU A 9 11.13 19.01 0.81
CA LEU A 9 11.01 17.85 -0.07
C LEU A 9 11.25 16.53 0.68
N LYS A 10 12.27 16.47 1.55
CA LYS A 10 12.55 15.27 2.35
C LYS A 10 11.42 14.92 3.31
N ILE A 11 10.71 15.91 3.85
CA ILE A 11 9.57 15.71 4.75
C ILE A 11 8.34 15.20 3.98
N ILE A 12 8.05 15.77 2.81
CA ILE A 12 6.81 15.48 2.06
C ILE A 12 6.94 14.21 1.21
N THR A 13 8.13 13.89 0.70
CA THR A 13 8.37 12.72 -0.17
C THR A 13 7.88 11.39 0.43
N PRO A 14 8.17 11.06 1.71
CA PRO A 14 7.62 9.87 2.38
C PRO A 14 6.10 9.78 2.31
N VAL A 15 5.43 10.90 2.58
CA VAL A 15 3.97 10.97 2.64
C VAL A 15 3.39 10.74 1.24
N LEU A 16 3.92 11.41 0.23
CA LEU A 16 3.47 11.24 -1.15
C LEU A 16 3.66 9.81 -1.66
N LEU A 17 4.80 9.19 -1.37
CA LEU A 17 5.08 7.80 -1.77
C LEU A 17 4.15 6.83 -1.04
N ALA A 18 3.97 6.99 0.26
CA ALA A 18 3.04 6.16 1.04
C ALA A 18 1.60 6.29 0.52
N SER A 19 1.13 7.51 0.26
CA SER A 19 -0.20 7.76 -0.31
C SER A 19 -0.36 7.14 -1.70
N ALA A 20 0.66 7.23 -2.56
CA ALA A 20 0.63 6.62 -3.89
C ALA A 20 0.55 5.09 -3.84
N VAL A 21 1.32 4.46 -2.93
CA VAL A 21 1.26 3.01 -2.70
C VAL A 21 -0.13 2.60 -2.21
N ILE A 22 -0.69 3.30 -1.23
CA ILE A 22 -2.02 2.99 -0.68
C ILE A 22 -3.11 3.18 -1.76
N ALA A 23 -3.07 4.27 -2.52
CA ALA A 23 -4.03 4.53 -3.58
C ALA A 23 -3.97 3.46 -4.67
N THR A 24 -2.76 3.09 -5.11
CA THR A 24 -2.54 2.03 -6.09
C THR A 24 -3.05 0.69 -5.55
N GLN A 25 -2.77 0.39 -4.28
CA GLN A 25 -3.26 -0.83 -3.65
C GLN A 25 -4.78 -0.87 -3.60
N TYR A 26 -5.44 0.22 -3.23
CA TYR A 26 -6.90 0.30 -3.18
C TYR A 26 -7.54 0.06 -4.56
N LEU A 27 -6.98 0.66 -5.61
CA LEU A 27 -7.47 0.44 -6.98
C LEU A 27 -7.28 -1.01 -7.42
N LEU A 28 -6.10 -1.57 -7.17
CA LEU A 28 -5.77 -2.93 -7.58
C LEU A 28 -6.53 -3.99 -6.78
N SER A 29 -6.75 -3.74 -5.50
CA SER A 29 -7.55 -4.61 -4.64
C SER A 29 -8.99 -4.70 -5.14
N ARG A 30 -9.47 -3.72 -5.93
CA ARG A 30 -10.81 -3.66 -6.56
C ARG A 30 -10.91 -4.29 -7.96
N THR A 31 -9.82 -4.60 -8.63
CA THR A 31 -9.81 -5.23 -9.98
C THR A 31 -10.13 -6.73 -10.05
N GLY A 32 -10.31 -7.43 -8.93
CA GLY A 32 -10.63 -8.87 -8.91
C GLY A 32 -9.47 -9.82 -9.25
N LYS A 33 -8.34 -9.32 -9.74
CA LYS A 33 -7.17 -10.14 -10.11
C LYS A 33 -6.28 -10.41 -8.89
N LYS A 34 -6.26 -11.68 -8.42
CA LYS A 34 -5.48 -12.12 -7.23
C LYS A 34 -3.98 -11.80 -7.29
N ARG A 35 -3.38 -11.73 -8.49
CA ARG A 35 -1.94 -11.53 -8.70
C ARG A 35 -1.41 -10.19 -8.20
N PHE A 36 -2.24 -9.14 -8.17
CA PHE A 36 -1.80 -7.82 -7.71
C PHE A 36 -1.56 -7.75 -6.19
N GLY A 37 -2.13 -8.70 -5.43
CA GLY A 37 -1.88 -8.79 -3.99
C GLY A 37 -0.42 -9.07 -3.63
N LEU A 38 0.36 -9.64 -4.55
CA LEU A 38 1.80 -9.89 -4.38
C LEU A 38 2.68 -8.79 -5.00
N ILE A 39 2.23 -8.17 -6.09
CA ILE A 39 2.98 -7.12 -6.78
C ILE A 39 3.14 -5.88 -5.88
N ILE A 40 2.10 -5.52 -5.13
CA ILE A 40 2.10 -4.33 -4.28
C ILE A 40 3.09 -4.42 -3.11
N PRO A 41 3.17 -5.54 -2.35
CA PRO A 41 4.22 -5.75 -1.36
C PRO A 41 5.63 -5.55 -1.92
N ILE A 42 5.93 -6.10 -3.11
CA ILE A 42 7.25 -5.97 -3.74
C ILE A 42 7.59 -4.51 -4.04
N ILE A 43 6.64 -3.76 -4.62
CA ILE A 43 6.82 -2.33 -4.91
C ILE A 43 7.03 -1.55 -3.61
N THR A 44 6.24 -1.84 -2.58
CA THR A 44 6.32 -1.19 -1.27
C THR A 44 7.70 -1.41 -0.64
N LEU A 45 8.19 -2.65 -0.67
CA LEU A 45 9.52 -2.97 -0.18
C LEU A 45 10.61 -2.20 -0.93
N ALA A 46 10.54 -2.14 -2.26
CA ALA A 46 11.50 -1.39 -3.08
C ALA A 46 11.51 0.11 -2.72
N VAL A 47 10.34 0.71 -2.50
CA VAL A 47 10.20 2.11 -2.09
C VAL A 47 10.81 2.34 -0.71
N ILE A 48 10.51 1.49 0.29
CA ILE A 48 11.07 1.63 1.64
C ILE A 48 12.59 1.46 1.63
N VAL A 49 13.11 0.47 0.90
CA VAL A 49 14.57 0.27 0.74
C VAL A 49 15.21 1.50 0.11
N TYR A 50 14.63 2.04 -0.97
CA TYR A 50 15.12 3.26 -1.60
C TYR A 50 15.16 4.45 -0.62
N MET A 51 14.11 4.64 0.16
CA MET A 51 14.06 5.74 1.14
C MET A 51 15.02 5.54 2.32
N HIS A 52 15.35 4.28 2.65
CA HIS A 52 16.33 3.97 3.67
C HIS A 52 17.75 4.33 3.20
N ILE A 53 18.16 3.85 2.02
CA ILE A 53 19.51 4.08 1.50
C ILE A 53 19.78 5.54 1.15
N THR A 54 18.75 6.30 0.79
CA THR A 54 18.85 7.75 0.53
C THR A 54 18.77 8.60 1.80
N GLY A 55 18.59 7.97 2.97
CA GLY A 55 18.49 8.66 4.26
C GLY A 55 17.20 9.45 4.46
N ILE A 56 16.24 9.35 3.54
CA ILE A 56 14.95 10.06 3.60
C ILE A 56 14.13 9.60 4.81
N LEU A 57 14.20 8.31 5.17
CA LEU A 57 13.48 7.80 6.35
C LEU A 57 14.06 8.35 7.66
N GLY A 58 15.35 8.69 7.72
CA GLY A 58 16.03 9.04 8.98
C GLY A 58 16.01 7.94 10.05
N LEU A 59 15.55 6.73 9.71
CA LEU A 59 15.45 5.60 10.62
C LEU A 59 16.71 4.74 10.57
N LYS A 60 17.09 4.16 11.72
CA LYS A 60 18.05 3.05 11.76
C LYS A 60 17.48 1.82 11.04
N LEU A 61 18.36 0.88 10.68
CA LEU A 61 17.97 -0.36 9.99
C LEU A 61 16.83 -1.10 10.72
N ILE A 62 16.93 -1.24 12.05
CA ILE A 62 15.88 -1.90 12.85
C ILE A 62 14.52 -1.19 12.75
N GLY A 63 14.51 0.15 12.75
CA GLY A 63 13.28 0.94 12.60
C GLY A 63 12.69 0.80 11.20
N THR A 64 13.55 0.68 10.19
CA THR A 64 13.13 0.45 8.81
C THR A 64 12.51 -0.95 8.64
N ILE A 65 13.12 -1.99 9.23
CA ILE A 65 12.57 -3.35 9.22
C ILE A 65 11.18 -3.37 9.87
N LEU A 66 11.02 -2.75 11.04
CA LEU A 66 9.73 -2.65 11.71
C LEU A 66 8.68 -1.93 10.87
N LEU A 67 9.06 -0.80 10.25
CA LEU A 67 8.18 -0.06 9.34
C LEU A 67 7.72 -0.92 8.16
N THR A 68 8.64 -1.66 7.53
CA THR A 68 8.33 -2.57 6.44
C THR A 68 7.31 -3.63 6.85
N ILE A 69 7.54 -4.28 8.00
CA ILE A 69 6.63 -5.33 8.51
C ILE A 69 5.23 -4.74 8.75
N ILE A 70 5.14 -3.58 9.41
CA ILE A 70 3.86 -2.92 9.67
C ILE A 70 3.15 -2.54 8.36
N ALA A 71 3.88 -1.97 7.41
CA ALA A 71 3.34 -1.57 6.12
C ALA A 71 2.82 -2.77 5.32
N GLU A 72 3.58 -3.86 5.26
CA GLU A 72 3.16 -5.08 4.56
C GLU A 72 1.94 -5.74 5.21
N LEU A 73 1.91 -5.88 6.54
CA LEU A 73 0.76 -6.41 7.25
C LEU A 73 -0.50 -5.56 7.02
N PHE A 74 -0.35 -4.24 7.03
CA PHE A 74 -1.44 -3.32 6.72
C PHE A 74 -1.96 -3.53 5.28
N LEU A 75 -1.07 -3.60 4.29
CA LEU A 75 -1.44 -3.79 2.88
C LEU A 75 -2.10 -5.15 2.64
N LEU A 76 -1.61 -6.21 3.29
CA LEU A 76 -2.21 -7.54 3.24
C LEU A 76 -3.61 -7.54 3.86
N GLY A 77 -3.79 -6.91 5.03
CA GLY A 77 -5.09 -6.78 5.68
C GLY A 77 -6.11 -6.06 4.79
N GLN A 78 -5.72 -4.93 4.20
CA GLN A 78 -6.56 -4.19 3.25
C GLN A 78 -6.93 -5.02 2.02
N TRP A 79 -5.98 -5.80 1.50
CA TRP A 79 -6.22 -6.68 0.36
C TRP A 79 -7.23 -7.77 0.69
N VAL A 80 -7.06 -8.49 1.80
CA VAL A 80 -7.96 -9.58 2.22
C VAL A 80 -9.37 -9.04 2.42
N SER A 81 -9.51 -7.93 3.15
CA SER A 81 -10.80 -7.28 3.37
C SER A 81 -11.50 -6.91 2.06
N ALA A 82 -10.78 -6.30 1.11
CA ALA A 82 -11.34 -5.94 -0.19
C ALA A 82 -11.78 -7.16 -1.04
N GLN A 83 -11.09 -8.30 -0.91
CA GLN A 83 -11.48 -9.54 -1.59
C GLN A 83 -12.75 -10.14 -0.97
N GLU A 84 -12.88 -10.12 0.36
CA GLU A 84 -14.06 -10.62 1.06
C GLU A 84 -15.30 -9.79 0.74
N ASP A 85 -15.19 -8.46 0.75
CA ASP A 85 -16.29 -7.56 0.40
C ASP A 85 -16.82 -7.81 -1.01
N ARG A 86 -15.93 -8.08 -1.96
CA ARG A 86 -16.33 -8.47 -3.32
C ARG A 86 -17.08 -9.79 -3.34
N LYS A 87 -16.58 -10.82 -2.65
CA LYS A 87 -17.24 -12.13 -2.62
C LYS A 87 -18.65 -12.01 -2.05
N LYS A 88 -18.82 -11.23 -0.98
CA LYS A 88 -20.13 -10.96 -0.36
C LYS A 88 -21.07 -10.26 -1.36
N LYS A 89 -20.61 -9.22 -2.06
CA LYS A 89 -21.42 -8.52 -3.07
C LYS A 89 -21.83 -9.41 -4.25
N HIS A 90 -20.93 -10.27 -4.72
CA HIS A 90 -21.27 -11.20 -5.80
C HIS A 90 -22.33 -12.23 -5.37
N ALA A 91 -22.20 -12.80 -4.17
CA ALA A 91 -23.18 -13.74 -3.63
C ALA A 91 -24.55 -13.09 -3.39
N GLU A 92 -24.57 -11.83 -2.91
CA GLU A 92 -25.82 -11.10 -2.71
C GLU A 92 -26.54 -10.83 -4.03
N ASN A 93 -25.81 -10.42 -5.07
CA ASN A 93 -26.39 -10.16 -6.40
C ASN A 93 -26.95 -11.45 -7.02
N GLU A 94 -26.22 -12.56 -6.96
CA GLU A 94 -26.67 -13.86 -7.48
C GLU A 94 -27.94 -14.36 -6.76
N SER A 95 -28.04 -14.13 -5.45
CA SER A 95 -29.26 -14.48 -4.68
C SER A 95 -30.49 -13.64 -5.02
N LYS A 96 -30.29 -12.40 -5.52
CA LYS A 96 -31.38 -11.51 -5.95
C LYS A 96 -31.89 -11.91 -7.32
N ASP A 97 -30.99 -12.28 -8.23
CA ASP A 97 -31.35 -12.73 -9.58
C ASP A 97 -32.14 -14.07 -9.55
N LEU A 98 -31.86 -14.95 -8.60
CA LEU A 98 -32.59 -16.22 -8.40
C LEU A 98 -34.00 -16.06 -7.78
N LYS A 99 -34.33 -14.87 -7.26
CA LYS A 99 -35.64 -14.57 -6.63
C LYS A 99 -36.58 -13.79 -7.55
N LEU A 100 -36.15 -13.48 -8.77
CA LEU A 100 -36.94 -12.83 -9.84
C LEU A 100 -37.42 -13.88 -10.85
#